data_AF-A0A1H2Y8F6-F1
#
_entry.id   AF-A0A1H2Y8F6-F1
#
_cell.length_a   1.000
_cell.length_b   1.000
_cell.length_c   1.000
_cell.angle_alpha   90.00
_cell.angle_beta   90.00
_cell.angle_gamma   90.00
#
_symmetry.space_group_name_H-M   'P 1'
#
loop_
_entity.id
_entity.type
_entity.pdbx_description
1 polymer ?
#
loop_
_entity_poly.entity_id
_entity_poly.type
_entity_poly.pdbx_seq_one_letter_code
_entity_poly.pdbx_strand_id
1 'polypeptide(L)'
;MTDTPPGLAVAPAPPDFAEWEALLALLRRAFAYMEGRVDPPSSLTRMDAAALRDKAGAEALLLAHDAAGGLVGCLFAADRGNALHIGKLAVEPARQGERIGAALMAAAEALARGRGLPALELETRVELTGNHRAFARMGFETVGESAHAGYDRPTSFTFRRALD
;
A
#
# COMPACT_ATOMS: atom_id res chain seq x y z
N MET A 1 -2.43 -18.84 8.67
CA MET A 1 -3.56 -18.28 9.44
C MET A 1 -3.23 -16.85 9.76
N THR A 2 -3.64 -15.91 8.91
CA THR A 2 -3.35 -14.48 9.06
C THR A 2 -4.29 -13.94 10.13
N ASP A 3 -3.79 -13.91 11.35
CA ASP A 3 -4.51 -13.42 12.52
C ASP A 3 -4.73 -11.92 12.35
N THR A 4 -5.93 -11.56 11.90
CA THR A 4 -6.36 -10.17 11.83
C THR A 4 -6.50 -9.69 13.27
N PRO A 5 -5.90 -8.55 13.66
CA PRO A 5 -6.01 -8.05 15.02
C PRO A 5 -7.47 -7.97 15.47
N PRO A 6 -7.80 -8.32 16.73
CA PRO A 6 -9.15 -8.22 17.25
C PRO A 6 -9.73 -6.82 17.00
N GLY A 7 -10.93 -6.76 16.42
CA GLY A 7 -11.61 -5.49 16.10
C GLY A 7 -11.07 -4.76 14.87
N LEU A 8 -10.13 -5.33 14.10
CA LEU A 8 -9.75 -4.80 12.79
C LEU A 8 -10.58 -5.47 11.70
N ALA A 9 -11.21 -4.69 10.84
CA ALA A 9 -11.89 -5.16 9.63
C ALA A 9 -11.14 -4.68 8.39
N VAL A 10 -10.76 -5.59 7.49
CA VAL A 10 -10.17 -5.26 6.19
C VAL A 10 -11.11 -5.72 5.08
N ALA A 11 -11.52 -4.80 4.22
CA ALA A 11 -12.45 -5.08 3.12
C ALA A 11 -12.18 -4.18 1.91
N PRO A 12 -12.61 -4.57 0.70
CA PRO A 12 -12.70 -3.65 -0.43
C PRO A 12 -13.54 -2.42 -0.10
N ALA A 13 -13.18 -1.27 -0.64
CA ALA A 13 -14.03 -0.09 -0.57
C ALA A 13 -15.40 -0.38 -1.20
N PRO A 14 -16.50 0.02 -0.57
CA PRO A 14 -17.83 -0.21 -1.12
C PRO A 14 -18.05 0.64 -2.39
N PRO A 15 -18.97 0.26 -3.28
CA PRO A 15 -19.24 0.97 -4.53
C PRO A 15 -19.61 2.46 -4.35
N ASP A 16 -20.20 2.81 -3.20
CA ASP A 16 -20.63 4.14 -2.81
C ASP A 16 -19.65 4.85 -1.86
N PHE A 17 -18.40 4.38 -1.76
CA PHE A 17 -17.38 5.00 -0.92
C PHE A 17 -17.22 6.50 -1.24
N ALA A 18 -17.37 7.33 -0.22
CA ALA A 18 -17.37 8.79 -0.35
C ALA A 18 -16.35 9.49 0.57
N GLU A 19 -15.68 8.76 1.46
CA GLU A 19 -14.77 9.31 2.48
C GLU A 19 -13.36 9.63 1.93
N TRP A 20 -13.30 10.21 0.73
CA TRP A 20 -12.06 10.49 0.00
C TRP A 20 -11.14 11.47 0.72
N GLU A 21 -11.70 12.47 1.40
CA GLU A 21 -10.93 13.42 2.20
C GLU A 21 -10.32 12.75 3.45
N ALA A 22 -11.05 11.83 4.09
CA ALA A 22 -10.53 11.07 5.22
C ALA A 22 -9.39 10.13 4.78
N LEU A 23 -9.54 9.47 3.62
CA LEU A 23 -8.50 8.65 3.00
C LEU A 23 -7.26 9.48 2.64
N LEU A 24 -7.45 10.67 2.05
CA LEU A 24 -6.35 11.58 1.75
C LEU A 24 -5.62 12.04 3.01
N ALA A 25 -6.36 12.36 4.08
CA ALA A 25 -5.80 12.74 5.36
C ALA A 25 -4.99 11.59 5.99
N LEU A 26 -5.49 10.35 5.96
CA LEU A 26 -4.75 9.16 6.40
C LEU A 26 -3.44 9.02 5.61
N LEU A 27 -3.51 9.10 4.28
CA LEU A 27 -2.33 8.99 3.42
C LEU A 27 -1.30 10.08 3.75
N ARG A 28 -1.73 11.34 3.89
CA ARG A 28 -0.83 12.45 4.25
C ARG A 28 -0.13 12.20 5.59
N ARG A 29 -0.85 11.76 6.63
CA ARG A 29 -0.26 11.41 7.93
C ARG A 29 0.71 10.24 7.82
N ALA A 30 0.31 9.15 7.15
CA ALA A 30 1.11 7.93 7.05
C ALA A 30 2.40 8.12 6.23
N PHE A 31 2.41 9.03 5.26
CA PHE A 31 3.55 9.29 4.38
C PHE A 31 4.39 10.51 4.79
N ALA A 32 4.00 11.27 5.83
CA ALA A 32 4.68 12.48 6.26
C ALA A 32 6.18 12.27 6.56
N TYR A 33 6.55 11.12 7.13
CA TYR A 33 7.96 10.80 7.43
C TYR A 33 8.88 10.70 6.18
N MET A 34 8.31 10.64 4.98
CA MET A 34 9.06 10.64 3.73
C MET A 34 9.48 12.05 3.28
N GLU A 35 8.84 13.09 3.81
CA GLU A 35 9.14 14.48 3.45
C GLU A 35 10.59 14.81 3.77
N GLY A 36 11.31 15.37 2.79
CA GLY A 36 12.75 15.65 2.89
C GLY A 36 13.67 14.42 2.93
N ARG A 37 13.13 13.21 3.02
CA ARG A 37 13.90 11.96 3.08
C ARG A 37 14.06 11.26 1.73
N VAL A 38 13.08 11.41 0.83
CA VAL A 38 13.06 10.73 -0.47
C VAL A 38 13.22 11.73 -1.60
N ASP A 39 14.02 11.38 -2.60
CA ASP A 39 14.30 12.23 -3.76
C ASP A 39 14.13 11.42 -5.05
N PRO A 40 13.15 11.74 -5.93
CA PRO A 40 12.25 12.91 -5.94
C PRO A 40 11.12 12.91 -4.89
N PRO A 41 10.42 14.02 -4.60
CA PRO A 41 9.29 14.01 -3.68
C PRO A 41 8.20 12.98 -4.03
N SER A 42 7.57 12.38 -3.00
CA SER A 42 6.50 11.39 -3.18
C SER A 42 5.39 11.90 -4.09
N SER A 43 4.86 11.05 -4.98
CA SER A 43 3.71 11.41 -5.83
C SER A 43 2.46 11.82 -5.04
N LEU A 44 2.37 11.43 -3.76
CA LEU A 44 1.27 11.81 -2.88
C LEU A 44 1.15 13.33 -2.71
N THR A 45 2.25 14.09 -2.80
CA THR A 45 2.21 15.56 -2.65
C THR A 45 1.38 16.26 -3.73
N ARG A 46 1.13 15.56 -4.86
CA ARG A 46 0.34 16.06 -5.99
C ARG A 46 -1.04 15.44 -6.09
N MET A 47 -1.45 14.63 -5.11
CA MET A 47 -2.77 13.97 -5.11
C MET A 47 -3.76 14.74 -4.23
N ASP A 48 -5.00 14.79 -4.70
CA ASP A 48 -6.18 15.25 -3.97
C ASP A 48 -7.22 14.11 -3.85
N ALA A 49 -8.38 14.43 -3.29
CA ALA A 49 -9.47 13.47 -3.12
C ALA A 49 -10.01 12.96 -4.45
N ALA A 50 -10.06 13.81 -5.49
CA ALA A 50 -10.51 13.42 -6.83
C ALA A 50 -9.54 12.41 -7.47
N ALA A 51 -8.23 12.65 -7.37
CA ALA A 51 -7.21 11.73 -7.87
C ALA A 51 -7.26 10.37 -7.17
N LEU A 52 -7.61 10.32 -5.88
CA LEU A 52 -7.80 9.04 -5.17
C LEU A 52 -9.04 8.30 -5.66
N ARG A 53 -10.15 9.01 -5.90
CA ARG A 53 -11.37 8.44 -6.48
C ARG A 53 -11.11 7.90 -7.89
N ASP A 54 -10.44 8.67 -8.73
CA ASP A 54 -10.11 8.25 -10.10
C ASP A 54 -9.20 7.02 -10.09
N LYS A 55 -8.21 7.00 -9.19
CA LYS A 55 -7.36 5.83 -8.97
C LYS A 55 -8.17 4.60 -8.52
N ALA A 56 -9.16 4.77 -7.64
CA ALA A 56 -10.04 3.68 -7.20
C ALA A 56 -11.01 3.21 -8.30
N GLY A 57 -11.23 4.00 -9.35
CA GLY A 57 -11.95 3.57 -10.56
C GLY A 57 -11.12 2.64 -11.45
N ALA A 58 -9.79 2.71 -11.37
CA ALA A 58 -8.87 1.89 -12.15
C ALA A 58 -8.26 0.71 -11.35
N GLU A 59 -8.20 0.82 -10.02
CA GLU A 59 -7.52 -0.12 -9.13
C GLU A 59 -8.42 -0.49 -7.95
N ALA A 60 -8.29 -1.72 -7.43
CA ALA A 60 -9.01 -2.09 -6.23
C ALA A 60 -8.48 -1.30 -5.03
N LEU A 61 -9.37 -0.73 -4.21
CA LEU A 61 -9.03 -0.09 -2.95
C LEU A 61 -9.43 -1.02 -1.80
N LEU A 62 -8.47 -1.38 -0.94
CA LEU A 62 -8.73 -2.08 0.32
C LEU A 62 -8.59 -1.09 1.47
N LEU A 63 -9.55 -1.13 2.40
CA LEU A 63 -9.63 -0.26 3.58
C LEU A 63 -9.56 -1.10 4.84
N ALA A 64 -8.85 -0.60 5.84
CA ALA A 64 -8.81 -1.17 7.18
C ALA A 64 -9.52 -0.22 8.16
N HIS A 65 -10.55 -0.73 8.85
CA HIS A 65 -11.29 -0.02 9.87
C HIS A 65 -11.09 -0.66 11.24
N ASP A 66 -11.07 0.16 12.28
CA ASP A 66 -11.07 -0.32 13.66
C ASP A 66 -12.48 -0.64 14.18
N ALA A 67 -12.57 -1.09 15.43
CA ALA A 67 -13.83 -1.52 16.04
C ALA A 67 -14.85 -0.37 16.20
N ALA A 68 -14.37 0.89 16.20
CA ALA A 68 -15.22 2.07 16.25
C ALA A 68 -15.60 2.58 14.84
N GLY A 69 -15.17 1.89 13.77
CA GLY A 69 -15.40 2.29 12.39
C GLY A 69 -14.40 3.32 11.86
N GLY A 70 -13.34 3.63 12.61
CA GLY A 70 -12.31 4.57 12.19
C GLY A 70 -11.43 3.99 11.08
N LEU A 71 -11.21 4.75 10.00
CA LEU A 71 -10.30 4.39 8.92
C LEU A 71 -8.84 4.47 9.40
N VAL A 72 -8.18 3.31 9.52
CA VAL A 72 -6.83 3.18 10.11
C VAL A 72 -5.77 2.62 9.15
N GLY A 73 -6.16 2.26 7.94
CA GLY A 73 -5.23 1.81 6.91
C GLY A 73 -5.87 1.67 5.55
N CYS A 74 -5.06 1.64 4.51
CA CYS A 74 -5.51 1.35 3.15
C CYS A 74 -4.38 0.78 2.29
N LEU A 75 -4.75 0.20 1.15
CA LEU A 75 -3.86 0.02 0.01
C LEU A 75 -4.66 0.07 -1.30
N PHE A 76 -3.99 0.38 -2.40
CA PHE A 76 -4.50 0.21 -3.75
C PHE A 76 -3.84 -1.00 -4.41
N ALA A 77 -4.58 -1.72 -5.23
CA ALA A 77 -4.14 -2.95 -5.86
C ALA A 77 -4.51 -2.97 -7.35
N ALA A 78 -3.49 -2.90 -8.21
CA ALA A 78 -3.62 -2.95 -9.65
C ALA A 78 -3.30 -4.36 -10.16
N ASP A 79 -4.17 -4.92 -10.99
CA ASP A 79 -3.85 -6.14 -11.73
C ASP A 79 -2.91 -5.80 -12.89
N ARG A 80 -1.74 -6.43 -12.93
CA ARG A 80 -0.77 -6.28 -14.04
C ARG A 80 -0.53 -7.59 -14.80
N GLY A 81 -1.43 -8.56 -14.68
CA GLY A 81 -1.39 -9.85 -15.37
C GLY A 81 -0.41 -10.87 -14.78
N ASN A 82 0.79 -10.44 -14.36
CA ASN A 82 1.81 -11.31 -13.77
C ASN A 82 1.94 -11.14 -12.24
N ALA A 83 1.28 -10.16 -11.64
CA ALA A 83 1.25 -9.90 -10.21
C ALA A 83 0.12 -8.90 -9.89
N LEU A 84 -0.31 -8.89 -8.62
CA LEU A 84 -1.11 -7.80 -8.07
C LEU A 84 -0.16 -6.73 -7.51
N HIS A 85 -0.12 -5.57 -8.15
CA HIS A 85 0.77 -4.48 -7.78
C HIS A 85 0.13 -3.61 -6.67
N ILE A 86 0.83 -3.51 -5.54
CA ILE A 86 0.38 -2.83 -4.33
C ILE A 86 0.95 -1.41 -4.30
N GLY A 87 0.06 -0.42 -4.29
CA GLY A 87 0.39 0.99 -4.18
C GLY A 87 -0.26 1.62 -2.95
N LYS A 88 0.30 2.76 -2.52
CA LYS A 88 -0.28 3.60 -1.46
C LYS A 88 -0.66 2.83 -0.19
N LEU A 89 0.12 1.81 0.17
CA LEU A 89 -0.03 1.08 1.43
C LEU A 89 0.22 2.06 2.59
N ALA A 90 -0.82 2.30 3.38
CA ALA A 90 -0.82 3.25 4.48
C ALA A 90 -1.38 2.59 5.74
N VAL A 91 -0.75 2.90 6.88
CA VAL A 91 -1.26 2.57 8.21
C VAL A 91 -1.18 3.84 9.04
N GLU A 92 -2.24 4.14 9.78
CA GLU A 92 -2.29 5.25 10.73
C GLU A 92 -1.05 5.23 11.63
N PRO A 93 -0.21 6.28 11.64
CA PRO A 93 1.02 6.32 12.43
C PRO A 93 0.89 5.85 13.88
N ALA A 94 -0.17 6.27 14.57
CA ALA A 94 -0.42 5.89 15.96
C ALA A 94 -0.71 4.39 16.16
N ARG A 95 -1.02 3.66 15.09
CA ARG A 95 -1.37 2.23 15.09
C ARG A 95 -0.36 1.34 14.35
N GLN A 96 0.80 1.89 14.01
CA GLN A 96 1.88 1.08 13.46
C GLN A 96 2.40 0.08 14.49
N GLY A 97 2.84 -1.08 14.03
CA GLY A 97 3.23 -2.20 14.90
C GLY A 97 2.06 -3.10 15.32
N GLU A 98 0.81 -2.68 15.14
CA GLU A 98 -0.39 -3.49 15.45
C GLU A 98 -0.77 -4.47 14.34
N ARG A 99 0.16 -4.85 13.45
CA ARG A 99 -0.05 -5.78 12.33
C ARG A 99 -1.11 -5.39 11.29
N ILE A 100 -1.63 -4.15 11.30
CA ILE A 100 -2.60 -3.64 10.29
C ILE A 100 -2.07 -3.79 8.86
N GLY A 101 -0.81 -3.41 8.61
CA GLY A 101 -0.18 -3.58 7.30
C GLY A 101 -0.09 -5.03 6.84
N ALA A 102 0.11 -5.97 7.78
CA ALA A 102 0.11 -7.40 7.47
C ALA A 102 -1.30 -7.91 7.15
N ALA A 103 -2.34 -7.42 7.84
CA ALA A 103 -3.74 -7.74 7.52
C ALA A 103 -4.14 -7.20 6.14
N LEU A 104 -3.73 -5.98 5.78
CA LEU A 104 -3.92 -5.41 4.45
C LEU A 104 -3.23 -6.25 3.37
N MET A 105 -1.97 -6.67 3.58
CA MET A 105 -1.26 -7.55 2.64
C MET A 105 -1.91 -8.93 2.50
N ALA A 106 -2.49 -9.47 3.58
CA ALA A 106 -3.22 -10.72 3.54
C ALA A 106 -4.49 -10.63 2.69
N ALA A 107 -5.23 -9.52 2.81
CA ALA A 107 -6.40 -9.25 1.98
C ALA A 107 -6.01 -9.05 0.50
N ALA A 108 -4.88 -8.39 0.23
CA ALA A 108 -4.34 -8.27 -1.11
C ALA A 108 -3.91 -9.62 -1.70
N GLU A 109 -3.30 -10.50 -0.91
CA GLU A 109 -2.97 -11.87 -1.30
C GLU A 109 -4.23 -12.69 -1.63
N ALA A 110 -5.28 -12.59 -0.83
CA ALA A 110 -6.56 -13.23 -1.13
C ALA A 110 -7.16 -12.70 -2.45
N LEU A 111 -7.10 -11.39 -2.68
CA LEU A 111 -7.53 -10.77 -3.94
C LEU A 111 -6.71 -11.26 -5.14
N ALA A 112 -5.38 -11.34 -5.00
CA ALA A 112 -4.49 -11.83 -6.04
C ALA A 112 -4.77 -13.30 -6.41
N ARG A 113 -4.91 -14.17 -5.40
CA ARG A 113 -5.29 -15.58 -5.63
C ARG A 113 -6.66 -15.71 -6.29
N GLY A 114 -7.64 -14.91 -5.86
CA GLY A 114 -8.97 -14.87 -6.48
C GLY A 114 -8.95 -14.46 -7.96
N ARG A 115 -7.90 -13.74 -8.40
CA ARG A 115 -7.67 -13.35 -9.80
C ARG A 115 -6.71 -14.29 -10.55
N GLY A 116 -6.22 -15.35 -9.91
CA GLY A 116 -5.23 -16.26 -10.51
C GLY A 116 -3.85 -15.64 -10.71
N LEU A 117 -3.52 -14.57 -9.98
CA LEU A 117 -2.22 -13.91 -10.07
C LEU A 117 -1.20 -14.62 -9.19
N PRO A 118 0.03 -14.88 -9.70
CA PRO A 118 1.01 -15.72 -9.01
C PRO A 118 1.86 -14.97 -7.97
N ALA A 119 1.67 -13.66 -7.81
CA ALA A 119 2.53 -12.84 -6.96
C ALA A 119 1.86 -11.55 -6.48
N LEU A 120 2.37 -11.00 -5.38
CA LEU A 120 2.26 -9.59 -5.03
C LEU A 120 3.54 -8.86 -5.42
N GLU A 121 3.41 -7.61 -5.85
CA GLU A 121 4.55 -6.75 -6.19
C GLU A 121 4.34 -5.33 -5.67
N LEU A 122 5.39 -4.65 -5.25
CA LEU A 122 5.31 -3.26 -4.80
C LEU A 122 6.62 -2.54 -5.08
N GLU A 123 6.57 -1.21 -5.04
CA GLU A 123 7.75 -0.36 -5.10
C GLU A 123 7.89 0.47 -3.82
N THR A 124 9.12 0.72 -3.43
CA THR A 124 9.44 1.59 -2.30
C THR A 124 10.73 2.32 -2.54
N ARG A 125 10.85 3.51 -1.98
CA ARG A 125 12.00 4.40 -2.19
C ARG A 125 13.27 3.80 -1.57
N VAL A 126 14.41 4.01 -2.22
CA VAL A 126 15.70 3.42 -1.82
C VAL A 126 16.15 3.87 -0.43
N GLU A 127 15.73 5.06 0.02
CA GLU A 127 16.08 5.64 1.31
C GLU A 127 15.28 5.01 2.48
N LEU A 128 14.20 4.28 2.20
CA LEU A 128 13.23 3.79 3.18
C LEU A 128 13.56 2.37 3.67
N THR A 129 14.76 2.20 4.21
CA THR A 129 15.26 0.90 4.71
C THR A 129 14.38 0.24 5.77
N GLY A 130 13.59 1.03 6.51
CA GLY A 130 12.56 0.52 7.43
C GLY A 130 11.46 -0.26 6.71
N ASN A 131 10.99 0.26 5.57
CA ASN A 131 10.00 -0.41 4.73
C ASN A 131 10.60 -1.68 4.11
N HIS A 132 11.85 -1.61 3.65
CA HIS A 132 12.55 -2.76 3.07
C HIS A 132 12.59 -3.92 4.07
N ARG A 133 12.98 -3.65 5.32
CA ARG A 133 12.98 -4.66 6.39
C ARG A 133 11.57 -5.19 6.68
N ALA A 134 10.55 -4.33 6.64
CA ALA A 134 9.17 -4.76 6.84
C ALA A 134 8.70 -5.70 5.72
N PHE A 135 8.97 -5.37 4.46
CA PHE A 135 8.62 -6.20 3.30
C PHE A 135 9.39 -7.52 3.28
N ALA A 136 10.69 -7.51 3.60
CA ALA A 136 11.48 -8.72 3.73
C ALA A 136 10.90 -9.67 4.80
N ARG A 137 10.48 -9.15 5.96
CA ARG A 137 9.79 -9.95 7.00
C ARG A 137 8.43 -10.50 6.55
N MET A 138 7.81 -9.88 5.55
CA MET A 138 6.57 -10.38 4.94
C MET A 138 6.84 -11.36 3.79
N GLY A 139 8.10 -11.73 3.52
CA GLY A 139 8.48 -12.68 2.47
C GLY A 139 8.64 -12.07 1.09
N PHE A 140 8.76 -10.74 0.98
CA PHE A 140 9.11 -10.09 -0.28
C PHE A 140 10.61 -10.07 -0.48
N GLU A 141 11.03 -10.26 -1.73
CA GLU A 141 12.41 -10.15 -2.18
C GLU A 141 12.55 -8.98 -3.14
N THR A 142 13.71 -8.33 -3.15
CA THR A 142 14.02 -7.29 -4.14
C THR A 142 14.31 -7.95 -5.49
N VAL A 143 13.56 -7.58 -6.53
CA VAL A 143 13.65 -8.17 -7.88
C VAL A 143 14.03 -7.17 -8.96
N GLY A 144 14.15 -5.89 -8.60
CA GLY A 144 14.50 -4.85 -9.55
C GLY A 144 14.68 -3.49 -8.90
N GLU A 145 15.19 -2.57 -9.70
CA GLU A 145 15.42 -1.18 -9.32
C GLU A 145 14.91 -0.29 -10.44
N SER A 146 14.39 0.89 -10.09
CA SER A 146 13.93 1.87 -11.06
C SER A 146 14.32 3.29 -10.68
N ALA A 147 14.52 4.12 -11.69
CA ALA A 147 14.81 5.54 -11.56
C ALA A 147 13.61 6.35 -12.05
N HIS A 148 13.24 7.40 -11.33
CA HIS A 148 12.33 8.40 -11.87
C HIS A 148 13.02 9.12 -13.05
N ALA A 149 12.23 9.62 -13.99
CA ALA A 149 12.77 10.39 -15.11
C ALA A 149 13.65 11.56 -14.62
N GLY A 150 14.82 11.71 -15.23
CA GLY A 150 15.81 12.74 -14.86
C GLY A 150 16.81 12.33 -13.77
N TYR A 151 16.73 11.10 -13.24
CA TYR A 151 17.70 10.56 -12.28
C TYR A 151 18.61 9.54 -12.96
N ASP A 152 19.91 9.59 -12.67
CA ASP A 152 20.95 8.65 -13.14
C ASP A 152 21.25 7.54 -12.13
N ARG A 153 20.58 7.57 -10.98
CA ARG A 153 20.63 6.58 -9.91
C ARG A 153 19.27 5.94 -9.65
N PRO A 154 19.23 4.72 -9.08
CA PRO A 154 18.00 4.15 -8.54
C PRO A 154 17.34 5.08 -7.51
N THR A 155 16.02 5.15 -7.59
CA THR A 155 15.16 5.94 -6.69
C THR A 155 14.07 5.10 -6.04
N SER A 156 13.81 3.92 -6.60
CA SER A 156 12.91 2.90 -6.07
C SER A 156 13.53 1.50 -6.23
N PHE A 157 13.15 0.62 -5.31
CA PHE A 157 13.33 -0.82 -5.45
C PHE A 157 11.97 -1.49 -5.64
N THR A 158 11.92 -2.48 -6.53
CA THR A 158 10.77 -3.35 -6.75
C THR A 158 10.91 -4.59 -5.89
N PHE A 159 9.89 -4.85 -5.09
CA PHE A 159 9.79 -6.01 -4.20
C PHE A 159 8.68 -6.93 -4.70
N ARG A 160 8.95 -8.23 -4.73
CA ARG A 160 7.99 -9.26 -5.17
C ARG A 160 7.91 -10.40 -4.18
N ARG A 161 6.71 -10.93 -3.97
CA ARG A 161 6.46 -12.15 -3.20
C ARG A 161 5.59 -13.10 -4.01
N ALA A 162 6.10 -14.31 -4.25
CA ALA A 162 5.33 -15.37 -4.90
C ALA A 162 4.18 -15.83 -4.01
N LEU A 163 3.06 -16.17 -4.65
CA LEU A 163 1.89 -16.76 -4.02
C LEU A 163 1.81 -18.21 -4.49
N ASP A 164 2.44 -19.09 -3.72
CA ASP A 164 2.27 -20.54 -3.90
C ASP A 164 0.82 -20.97 -3.61
#